data_AF-A0A6A6TCF5-F1
#
_entry.id   AF-A0A6A6TCF5-F1
#
_cell.length_a   1.000
_cell.length_b   1.000
_cell.length_c   1.000
_cell.angle_alpha   90.00
_cell.angle_beta   90.00
_cell.angle_gamma   90.00
#
_symmetry.space_group_name_H-M   'P 1'
#
loop_
_entity.id
_entity.type
_entity.pdbx_description
1 polymer ?
#
loop_
_entity_poly.entity_id
_entity_poly.type
_entity_poly.pdbx_seq_one_letter_code
_entity_poly.pdbx_strand_id
1 'polypeptide(L)'
;MELVDIHGAVDDDKLRRESKPVQEASVAHSGKELDSGNETASQQQSGEPPPLQGAKLILLLSCLFLGNFTIRFDSSCIGTLIVILTDQFHALQDIGWYQTTYLFTLCAPTLIMGRLYSLYSMKTLYVCSFAIFVVGSILTAASPTSTAFILGRAVSGLGAAGINSGMFIILAHAVPLKIQPTIFGICGAVECSALAFGPLISGSIAHADNWRINFWTIVGLGCAVALGVSVSVDHLHQNADDKPSVAQRLKGLDWYGLAIELPMTVCLILGLQWAGTTYAWSNWRIILLLTVTGVLVILFLVVEHIGGSNSMISLPILRQRNVTFSCVAGSCNFAGLWVFSNYLPIYFQVVRGADTLHSALMYLPTTISMSVVALASGSFTSKIGYFNPALLFGSVLSVTGAALMATFEPNTSGARWIAYQIFYRVGIGMAFQPPLIALQTVLEKPLVPAALVLLTFVQMLSGIIFLSISQNVFLDKLTSNLTKSIPKFDPAIAKQHGASGLEGLVPIEYQSQVIRAYNSAIMDVFYIALGLVSVGLLAALPLEWRSIKKDDEKKEN
;
A
#
# COMPACT_ATOMS: atom_id res chain seq x y z
N MET A 1 43.97 -52.39 31.49
CA MET A 1 43.19 -53.53 31.01
C MET A 1 43.20 -53.43 29.51
N GLU A 2 43.91 -54.38 28.89
CA GLU A 2 44.10 -54.66 27.46
C GLU A 2 44.73 -53.61 26.52
N LEU A 3 46.01 -53.90 26.22
CA LEU A 3 46.77 -53.60 24.99
C LEU A 3 46.15 -54.32 23.78
N VAL A 4 46.19 -53.71 22.59
CA VAL A 4 46.65 -54.39 21.34
C VAL A 4 47.24 -53.34 20.40
N ASP A 5 48.54 -53.50 20.13
CA ASP A 5 49.33 -52.92 19.04
C ASP A 5 49.37 -53.98 17.91
N ILE A 6 49.22 -53.61 16.63
CA ILE A 6 49.77 -54.40 15.50
C ILE A 6 50.25 -53.48 14.38
N HIS A 7 51.57 -53.57 14.14
CA HIS A 7 52.35 -53.08 13.00
C HIS A 7 52.08 -53.88 11.71
N GLY A 8 52.26 -53.23 10.55
CA GLY A 8 52.43 -53.91 9.25
C GLY A 8 53.11 -52.99 8.24
N ALA A 9 54.39 -53.25 7.98
CA ALA A 9 55.32 -52.52 7.11
C ALA A 9 55.46 -53.16 5.72
N VAL A 10 56.38 -52.60 4.89
CA VAL A 10 57.05 -53.14 3.66
C VAL A 10 56.39 -52.67 2.34
N ASP A 11 57.02 -52.14 1.28
CA ASP A 11 58.41 -51.92 0.80
C ASP A 11 58.36 -50.75 -0.22
N ASP A 12 59.30 -49.80 -0.30
CA ASP A 12 60.66 -49.81 -0.88
C ASP A 12 60.76 -49.29 -2.35
N ASP A 13 61.46 -48.16 -2.45
CA ASP A 13 62.44 -47.76 -3.47
C ASP A 13 62.11 -47.86 -4.99
N LYS A 14 61.92 -46.69 -5.63
CA LYS A 14 62.68 -46.30 -6.85
C LYS A 14 62.36 -44.89 -7.38
N LEU A 15 63.44 -44.14 -7.63
CA LEU A 15 63.59 -42.94 -8.49
C LEU A 15 63.11 -41.62 -7.83
N ARG A 16 63.93 -40.85 -7.10
CA ARG A 16 65.26 -40.29 -7.40
C ARG A 16 65.28 -39.38 -8.64
N ARG A 17 65.13 -38.07 -8.40
CA ARG A 17 65.91 -36.92 -8.95
C ARG A 17 65.35 -35.64 -8.29
N GLU A 18 65.99 -35.12 -7.24
CA GLU A 18 67.11 -34.13 -7.27
C GLU A 18 66.68 -32.78 -7.87
N SER A 19 67.00 -31.59 -7.35
CA SER A 19 67.64 -31.09 -6.12
C SER A 19 67.64 -29.54 -6.21
N LYS A 20 67.52 -28.86 -5.06
CA LYS A 20 67.79 -27.43 -4.74
C LYS A 20 69.23 -26.95 -5.16
N PRO A 21 69.75 -25.73 -4.81
CA PRO A 21 69.26 -24.34 -4.65
C PRO A 21 70.22 -23.21 -5.20
N VAL A 22 69.79 -21.93 -5.13
CA VAL A 22 70.51 -20.64 -4.86
C VAL A 22 71.86 -20.30 -5.53
N GLN A 23 71.96 -19.14 -6.20
CA GLN A 23 73.12 -18.22 -6.09
C GLN A 23 72.90 -16.78 -6.63
N GLU A 24 73.38 -15.79 -5.86
CA GLU A 24 73.58 -14.38 -6.22
C GLU A 24 74.70 -14.19 -7.27
N ALA A 25 74.56 -13.20 -8.16
CA ALA A 25 75.68 -12.38 -8.67
C ALA A 25 75.18 -11.11 -9.39
N SER A 26 75.69 -9.97 -8.93
CA SER A 26 75.65 -8.62 -9.51
C SER A 26 76.58 -8.50 -10.74
N VAL A 27 76.25 -7.64 -11.73
CA VAL A 27 77.12 -6.58 -12.33
C VAL A 27 76.30 -5.62 -13.23
N ALA A 28 76.65 -4.34 -13.12
CA ALA A 28 76.21 -3.08 -13.77
C ALA A 28 76.16 -3.08 -15.33
N HIS A 29 75.69 -2.07 -16.10
CA HIS A 29 75.48 -0.61 -15.94
C HIS A 29 74.64 -0.12 -17.14
N SER A 30 73.74 0.86 -16.98
CA SER A 30 73.66 2.12 -17.77
C SER A 30 72.30 2.80 -17.57
N GLY A 31 72.33 4.05 -17.12
CA GLY A 31 71.19 4.74 -16.53
C GLY A 31 70.22 5.43 -17.47
N LYS A 32 69.05 5.73 -16.91
CA LYS A 32 68.30 6.97 -17.12
C LYS A 32 67.36 7.17 -15.92
N GLU A 33 67.58 8.27 -15.20
CA GLU A 33 66.66 8.79 -14.19
C GLU A 33 65.40 9.40 -14.83
N LEU A 34 64.39 9.59 -13.97
CA LEU A 34 63.09 10.27 -14.11
C LEU A 34 61.97 9.34 -14.65
N ASP A 35 60.83 9.14 -14.00
CA ASP A 35 60.09 10.00 -13.07
C ASP A 35 59.21 9.16 -12.12
N SER A 36 59.00 9.67 -10.91
CA SER A 36 58.21 9.09 -9.82
C SER A 36 56.70 9.22 -10.07
N GLY A 37 55.99 8.08 -10.07
CA GLY A 37 54.53 8.05 -10.11
C GLY A 37 54.03 6.69 -9.63
N ASN A 38 53.88 6.55 -8.31
CA ASN A 38 53.51 5.32 -7.64
C ASN A 38 52.13 4.83 -8.13
N GLU A 39 52.14 3.69 -8.83
CA GLU A 39 50.97 2.97 -9.29
C GLU A 39 50.08 2.62 -8.10
N THR A 40 48.96 3.33 -7.97
CA THR A 40 47.90 2.92 -7.05
C THR A 40 47.14 1.79 -7.73
N ALA A 41 47.33 0.58 -7.24
CA ALA A 41 46.55 -0.60 -7.58
C ALA A 41 45.05 -0.25 -7.55
N SER A 42 44.45 -0.19 -8.73
CA SER A 42 43.05 0.15 -8.93
C SER A 42 42.22 -1.05 -8.50
N GLN A 43 41.75 -1.05 -7.25
CA GLN A 43 40.59 -1.84 -6.86
C GLN A 43 39.41 -1.37 -7.71
N GLN A 44 38.98 -2.20 -8.65
CA GLN A 44 37.67 -2.07 -9.29
C GLN A 44 36.59 -2.21 -8.21
N GLN A 45 36.18 -1.07 -7.64
CA GLN A 45 34.87 -0.94 -7.04
C GLN A 45 33.85 -1.13 -8.15
N SER A 46 33.06 -2.20 -8.05
CA SER A 46 31.80 -2.39 -8.77
C SER A 46 30.92 -1.16 -8.51
N GLY A 47 30.94 -0.24 -9.45
CA GLY A 47 30.36 1.09 -9.34
C GLY A 47 28.84 1.04 -9.29
N GLU A 48 28.31 1.21 -8.08
CA GLU A 48 26.93 1.62 -7.89
C GLU A 48 26.74 3.00 -8.57
N PRO A 49 25.72 3.21 -9.44
CA PRO A 49 25.51 4.51 -10.05
C PRO A 49 25.29 5.55 -8.94
N PRO A 50 25.92 6.75 -9.03
CA PRO A 50 25.76 7.75 -8.01
C PRO A 50 24.27 8.08 -7.84
N PRO A 51 23.76 8.20 -6.59
CA PRO A 51 22.37 8.60 -6.36
C PRO A 51 22.10 9.88 -7.14
N LEU A 52 20.94 10.00 -7.80
CA LEU A 52 20.60 11.20 -8.55
C LEU A 52 20.77 12.44 -7.65
N GLN A 53 21.66 13.37 -8.00
CA GLN A 53 21.92 14.58 -7.22
C GLN A 53 21.32 15.82 -7.91
N GLY A 54 20.89 16.79 -7.10
CA GLY A 54 20.48 18.12 -7.55
C GLY A 54 19.09 18.19 -8.18
N ALA A 55 18.93 19.08 -9.17
CA ALA A 55 17.65 19.45 -9.77
C ALA A 55 16.88 18.27 -10.40
N LYS A 56 17.61 17.26 -10.93
CA LYS A 56 17.00 16.06 -11.53
C LYS A 56 16.29 15.19 -10.50
N LEU A 57 16.84 15.06 -9.28
CA LEU A 57 16.19 14.33 -8.19
C LEU A 57 14.93 15.06 -7.72
N ILE A 58 15.02 16.38 -7.52
CA ILE A 58 13.88 17.20 -7.09
C ILE A 58 12.75 17.08 -8.11
N LEU A 59 13.06 17.12 -9.41
CA LEU A 59 12.08 16.98 -10.45
C LEU A 59 11.47 15.57 -10.45
N LEU A 60 12.29 14.51 -10.41
CA LEU A 60 11.80 13.12 -10.32
C LEU A 60 10.84 12.96 -9.13
N LEU A 61 11.25 13.39 -7.94
CA LEU A 61 10.42 13.34 -6.74
C LEU A 61 9.13 14.12 -6.89
N SER A 62 9.18 15.32 -7.50
CA SER A 62 7.98 16.12 -7.78
C SER A 62 7.02 15.39 -8.71
N CYS A 63 7.52 14.72 -9.75
CA CYS A 63 6.70 13.89 -10.63
C CYS A 63 6.09 12.69 -9.91
N LEU A 64 6.85 12.02 -9.04
CA LEU A 64 6.33 10.90 -8.24
C LEU A 64 5.23 11.36 -7.29
N PHE A 65 5.44 12.47 -6.58
CA PHE A 65 4.44 13.03 -5.65
C PHE A 65 3.20 13.51 -6.39
N LEU A 66 3.35 14.20 -7.52
CA LEU A 66 2.23 14.68 -8.32
C LEU A 66 1.46 13.50 -8.93
N GLY A 67 2.16 12.43 -9.28
CA GLY A 67 1.56 11.18 -9.72
C GLY A 67 0.71 10.51 -8.64
N ASN A 68 1.26 10.37 -7.43
CA ASN A 68 0.50 9.84 -6.29
C ASN A 68 -0.69 10.74 -5.91
N PHE A 69 -0.50 12.07 -5.97
CA PHE A 69 -1.58 13.03 -5.77
C PHE A 69 -2.72 12.78 -6.77
N THR A 70 -2.40 12.59 -8.05
CA THR A 70 -3.39 12.40 -9.12
C THR A 70 -4.25 11.17 -8.89
N ILE A 71 -3.64 10.02 -8.55
CA ILE A 71 -4.39 8.77 -8.32
C ILE A 71 -5.27 8.87 -7.06
N ARG A 72 -4.78 9.51 -6.00
CA ARG A 72 -5.51 9.66 -4.73
C ARG A 72 -6.66 10.64 -4.86
N PHE A 73 -6.41 11.75 -5.56
CA PHE A 73 -7.43 12.72 -5.94
C PHE A 73 -8.56 12.05 -6.72
N ASP A 74 -8.23 11.30 -7.78
CA ASP A 74 -9.19 10.54 -8.58
C ASP A 74 -10.03 9.56 -7.73
N SER A 75 -9.41 8.82 -6.82
CA SER A 75 -10.13 7.91 -5.92
C SER A 75 -11.11 8.60 -4.97
N SER A 76 -10.80 9.84 -4.57
CA SER A 76 -11.59 10.59 -3.57
C SER A 76 -12.76 11.37 -4.17
N CYS A 77 -12.68 11.80 -5.42
CA CYS A 77 -13.75 12.55 -6.08
C CYS A 77 -15.03 11.73 -6.29
N ILE A 78 -14.94 10.40 -6.33
CA ILE A 78 -16.12 9.57 -6.63
C ILE A 78 -17.18 9.62 -5.52
N GLY A 79 -16.75 9.77 -4.26
CA GLY A 79 -17.65 9.74 -3.11
C GLY A 79 -18.66 10.89 -3.09
N THR A 80 -18.26 12.07 -3.58
CA THR A 80 -19.13 13.25 -3.71
C THR A 80 -19.96 13.23 -4.98
N LEU A 81 -19.42 12.69 -6.07
CA LEU A 81 -20.09 12.65 -7.37
C LEU A 81 -21.15 11.55 -7.48
N ILE A 82 -21.15 10.58 -6.55
CA ILE A 82 -21.98 9.38 -6.64
C ILE A 82 -23.48 9.66 -6.81
N VAL A 83 -24.02 10.66 -6.10
CA VAL A 83 -25.44 11.02 -6.15
C VAL A 83 -25.79 11.61 -7.51
N ILE A 84 -24.94 12.49 -8.05
CA ILE A 84 -25.14 13.16 -9.34
C ILE A 84 -25.02 12.17 -10.49
N LEU A 85 -24.01 11.30 -10.46
CA LEU A 85 -23.81 10.26 -11.47
C LEU A 85 -25.00 9.30 -11.51
N THR A 86 -25.54 8.96 -10.34
CA THR A 86 -26.70 8.08 -10.24
C THR A 86 -27.95 8.72 -10.83
N ASP A 87 -28.18 10.00 -10.54
CA ASP A 87 -29.32 10.76 -11.07
C ASP A 87 -29.23 10.90 -12.59
N GLN A 88 -28.06 11.26 -13.11
CA GLN A 88 -27.85 11.44 -14.55
C GLN A 88 -27.88 10.15 -15.36
N PHE A 89 -27.31 9.05 -14.85
CA PHE A 89 -27.32 7.76 -15.54
C PHE A 89 -28.57 6.92 -15.25
N HIS A 90 -29.44 7.36 -14.34
CA HIS A 90 -30.60 6.61 -13.84
C HIS A 90 -30.23 5.18 -13.38
N ALA A 91 -29.04 5.02 -12.78
CA ALA A 91 -28.42 3.72 -12.51
C ALA A 91 -28.13 3.50 -11.02
N LEU A 92 -29.18 3.53 -10.18
CA LEU A 92 -29.08 3.29 -8.73
C LEU A 92 -28.42 1.96 -8.35
N GLN A 93 -28.56 0.93 -9.19
CA GLN A 93 -27.97 -0.38 -8.92
C GLN A 93 -26.46 -0.42 -9.11
N ASP A 94 -25.90 0.57 -9.81
CA ASP A 94 -24.48 0.63 -10.19
C ASP A 94 -23.60 1.43 -9.22
N ILE A 95 -24.21 2.08 -8.22
CA ILE A 95 -23.54 2.92 -7.21
C ILE A 95 -22.30 2.26 -6.62
N GLY A 96 -22.44 1.00 -6.16
CA GLY A 96 -21.35 0.26 -5.54
C GLY A 96 -20.19 -0.01 -6.50
N TRP A 97 -20.46 -0.12 -7.80
CA TRP A 97 -19.45 -0.44 -8.81
C TRP A 97 -18.56 0.74 -9.17
N TYR A 98 -19.01 1.98 -9.02
CA TYR A 98 -18.22 3.16 -9.36
C TYR A 98 -16.95 3.30 -8.51
N GLN A 99 -17.04 2.98 -7.22
CA GLN A 99 -15.89 2.98 -6.31
C GLN A 99 -15.19 1.63 -6.31
N THR A 100 -15.96 0.53 -6.24
CA THR A 100 -15.38 -0.83 -6.09
C THR A 100 -14.56 -1.23 -7.31
N THR A 101 -15.00 -0.91 -8.54
CA THR A 101 -14.28 -1.32 -9.76
C THR A 101 -12.89 -0.72 -9.82
N TYR A 102 -12.74 0.56 -9.43
CA TYR A 102 -11.44 1.22 -9.38
C TYR A 102 -10.53 0.61 -8.31
N LEU A 103 -11.06 0.38 -7.09
CA LEU A 103 -10.29 -0.23 -6.01
C LEU A 103 -9.89 -1.67 -6.34
N PHE A 104 -10.78 -2.39 -7.02
CA PHE A 104 -10.55 -3.74 -7.51
C PHE A 104 -9.41 -3.77 -8.53
N THR A 105 -9.46 -2.92 -9.56
CA THR A 105 -8.40 -2.85 -10.57
C THR A 105 -7.13 -2.15 -10.09
N LEU A 106 -7.19 -1.44 -8.96
CA LEU A 106 -6.02 -0.95 -8.25
C LEU A 106 -5.32 -2.08 -7.46
N CYS A 107 -6.10 -2.93 -6.77
CA CYS A 107 -5.56 -3.97 -5.89
C CYS A 107 -5.05 -5.20 -6.65
N ALA A 108 -5.87 -5.80 -7.51
CA ALA A 108 -5.56 -7.08 -8.16
C ALA A 108 -4.23 -7.07 -8.95
N PRO A 109 -3.94 -6.09 -9.83
CA PRO A 109 -2.71 -6.11 -10.60
C PRO A 109 -1.47 -5.63 -9.82
N THR A 110 -1.57 -5.31 -8.52
CA THR A 110 -0.44 -4.76 -7.74
C THR A 110 0.76 -5.69 -7.75
N LEU A 111 0.58 -6.98 -7.47
CA LEU A 111 1.68 -7.95 -7.47
C LEU A 111 2.31 -8.13 -8.87
N ILE A 112 1.46 -8.15 -9.90
CA ILE A 112 1.88 -8.24 -11.31
C ILE A 112 2.74 -7.04 -11.69
N MET A 113 2.32 -5.84 -11.32
CA MET A 113 3.08 -4.62 -11.57
C MET A 113 4.43 -4.68 -10.88
N GLY A 114 4.52 -5.20 -9.65
CA GLY A 114 5.80 -5.43 -8.98
C GLY A 114 6.77 -6.30 -9.78
N ARG A 115 6.28 -7.41 -10.35
CA ARG A 115 7.10 -8.27 -11.22
C ARG A 115 7.46 -7.57 -12.53
N LEU A 116 6.54 -6.84 -13.14
CA LEU A 116 6.82 -6.07 -14.36
C LEU A 116 7.91 -5.00 -14.13
N TYR A 117 7.90 -4.32 -12.98
CA TYR A 117 8.94 -3.36 -12.59
C TYR A 117 10.32 -3.99 -12.36
N SER A 118 10.39 -5.31 -12.14
CA SER A 118 11.66 -6.05 -12.05
C SER A 118 12.19 -6.54 -13.40
N LEU A 119 11.35 -6.60 -14.43
CA LEU A 119 11.70 -7.12 -15.77
C LEU A 119 11.85 -6.02 -16.83
N TYR A 120 11.14 -4.90 -16.65
CA TYR A 120 11.12 -3.78 -17.58
C TYR A 120 11.75 -2.54 -16.94
N SER A 121 12.19 -1.60 -17.79
CA SER A 121 12.70 -0.31 -17.35
C SER A 121 11.64 0.44 -16.53
N MET A 122 12.04 0.88 -15.33
CA MET A 122 11.15 1.61 -14.41
C MET A 122 10.52 2.84 -15.08
N LYS A 123 11.31 3.60 -15.86
CA LYS A 123 10.83 4.75 -16.64
C LYS A 123 9.68 4.37 -17.57
N THR A 124 9.91 3.38 -18.44
CA THR A 124 8.95 2.98 -19.47
C THR A 124 7.66 2.48 -18.85
N LEU A 125 7.76 1.62 -17.83
CA LEU A 125 6.59 1.06 -17.20
C LEU A 125 5.78 2.11 -16.42
N TYR A 126 6.44 3.07 -15.77
CA TYR A 126 5.77 4.19 -15.12
C TYR A 126 5.03 5.09 -16.12
N VAL A 127 5.66 5.43 -17.25
CA VAL A 127 5.01 6.22 -18.32
C VAL A 127 3.84 5.45 -18.97
N CYS A 128 4.00 4.15 -19.23
CA CYS A 128 2.91 3.31 -19.73
C CYS A 128 1.75 3.23 -18.74
N SER A 129 2.02 3.13 -17.44
CA SER A 129 0.99 3.13 -16.39
C SER A 129 0.21 4.45 -16.36
N PHE A 130 0.89 5.59 -16.53
CA PHE A 130 0.25 6.89 -16.72
C PHE A 130 -0.59 6.96 -18.00
N ALA A 131 -0.09 6.43 -19.11
CA ALA A 131 -0.85 6.41 -20.35
C ALA A 131 -2.17 5.62 -20.19
N ILE A 132 -2.11 4.45 -19.55
CA ILE A 132 -3.30 3.64 -19.23
C ILE A 132 -4.25 4.42 -18.30
N PHE A 133 -3.70 5.06 -17.26
CA PHE A 133 -4.48 5.87 -16.32
C PHE A 133 -5.20 7.04 -17.01
N VAL A 134 -4.51 7.75 -17.91
CA VAL A 134 -5.06 8.86 -18.71
C VAL A 134 -6.14 8.36 -19.67
N VAL A 135 -5.91 7.25 -20.38
CA VAL A 135 -6.92 6.65 -21.26
C VAL A 135 -8.17 6.29 -20.48
N GLY A 136 -8.02 5.64 -19.32
CA GLY A 136 -9.14 5.34 -18.44
C GLY A 136 -9.88 6.60 -17.98
N SER A 137 -9.15 7.65 -17.62
CA SER A 137 -9.71 8.93 -17.20
C SER A 137 -10.48 9.64 -18.34
N ILE A 138 -9.98 9.57 -19.58
CA ILE A 138 -10.70 10.07 -20.77
C ILE A 138 -11.99 9.28 -20.98
N LEU A 139 -11.94 7.95 -20.85
CA LEU A 139 -13.13 7.09 -20.94
C LEU A 139 -14.18 7.46 -19.88
N THR A 140 -13.76 7.75 -18.64
CA THR A 140 -14.68 8.21 -17.58
C THR A 140 -15.24 9.61 -17.84
N ALA A 141 -14.43 10.53 -18.39
CA ALA A 141 -14.86 11.89 -18.67
C ALA A 141 -15.87 11.95 -19.81
N ALA A 142 -15.66 11.13 -20.85
CA ALA A 142 -16.47 11.07 -22.05
C ALA A 142 -17.62 10.05 -21.97
N SER A 143 -17.83 9.39 -20.83
CA SER A 143 -18.80 8.29 -20.73
C SER A 143 -20.24 8.79 -20.89
N PRO A 144 -21.03 8.22 -21.84
CA PRO A 144 -22.45 8.53 -21.98
C PRO A 144 -23.35 7.63 -21.12
N THR A 145 -22.84 6.50 -20.63
CA THR A 145 -23.59 5.50 -19.86
C THR A 145 -22.85 5.07 -18.60
N SER A 146 -23.61 4.58 -17.60
CA SER A 146 -23.06 4.02 -16.35
C SER A 146 -22.01 2.93 -16.62
N THR A 147 -22.29 2.00 -17.53
CA THR A 147 -21.35 0.91 -17.86
C THR A 147 -20.06 1.43 -18.49
N ALA A 148 -20.13 2.41 -19.39
CA ALA A 148 -18.94 3.03 -19.97
C ALA A 148 -18.11 3.75 -18.90
N PHE A 149 -18.77 4.40 -17.93
CA PHE A 149 -18.10 5.00 -16.78
C PHE A 149 -17.37 3.94 -15.93
N ILE A 150 -18.04 2.83 -15.60
CA ILE A 150 -17.44 1.71 -14.84
C ILE A 150 -16.22 1.13 -15.57
N LEU A 151 -16.32 0.92 -16.88
CA LEU A 151 -15.20 0.43 -17.70
C LEU A 151 -14.03 1.41 -17.71
N GLY A 152 -14.31 2.72 -17.82
CA GLY A 152 -13.28 3.75 -17.70
C GLY A 152 -12.57 3.69 -16.33
N ARG A 153 -13.33 3.52 -15.24
CA ARG A 153 -12.80 3.34 -13.88
C ARG A 153 -11.94 2.08 -13.75
N ALA A 154 -12.33 0.99 -14.43
CA ALA A 154 -11.54 -0.24 -14.45
C ALA A 154 -10.15 0.02 -15.08
N VAL A 155 -10.12 0.68 -16.23
CA VAL A 155 -8.88 1.03 -16.94
C VAL A 155 -8.03 2.01 -16.13
N SER A 156 -8.63 3.04 -15.53
CA SER A 156 -7.87 3.99 -14.71
C SER A 156 -7.29 3.33 -13.46
N GLY A 157 -8.03 2.46 -12.78
CA GLY A 157 -7.52 1.72 -11.62
C GLY A 157 -6.35 0.80 -11.96
N LEU A 158 -6.37 0.15 -13.14
CA LEU A 158 -5.23 -0.64 -13.64
C LEU A 158 -3.96 0.20 -13.81
N GLY A 159 -4.09 1.40 -14.39
CA GLY A 159 -2.98 2.35 -14.50
C GLY A 159 -2.51 2.84 -13.13
N ALA A 160 -3.45 3.11 -12.21
CA ALA A 160 -3.14 3.55 -10.84
C ALA A 160 -2.36 2.49 -10.04
N ALA A 161 -2.58 1.19 -10.29
CA ALA A 161 -1.81 0.12 -9.64
C ALA A 161 -0.32 0.15 -10.00
N GLY A 162 -0.04 0.39 -11.29
CA GLY A 162 1.31 0.56 -11.80
C GLY A 162 1.98 1.83 -11.24
N ILE A 163 1.25 2.94 -11.21
CA ILE A 163 1.74 4.21 -10.65
C ILE A 163 2.08 4.05 -9.15
N ASN A 164 1.16 3.48 -8.38
CA ASN A 164 1.33 3.29 -6.94
C ASN A 164 2.53 2.38 -6.63
N SER A 165 2.62 1.22 -7.28
CA SER A 165 3.74 0.29 -7.10
C SER A 165 5.06 0.89 -7.58
N GLY A 166 5.04 1.54 -8.74
CA GLY A 166 6.20 2.21 -9.34
C GLY A 166 6.75 3.33 -8.46
N MET A 167 5.90 4.08 -7.77
CA MET A 167 6.35 5.11 -6.82
C MET A 167 7.24 4.51 -5.72
N PHE A 168 6.77 3.46 -5.04
CA PHE A 168 7.55 2.82 -3.96
C PHE A 168 8.85 2.22 -4.48
N ILE A 169 8.81 1.55 -5.64
CA ILE A 169 9.99 0.90 -6.24
C ILE A 169 11.01 1.92 -6.74
N ILE A 170 10.59 2.94 -7.48
CA ILE A 170 11.49 3.98 -7.99
C ILE A 170 12.12 4.74 -6.83
N LEU A 171 11.34 5.08 -5.81
CA LEU A 171 11.85 5.80 -4.65
C LEU A 171 12.88 4.97 -3.86
N ALA A 172 12.63 3.66 -3.69
CA ALA A 172 13.55 2.75 -3.03
C ALA A 172 14.93 2.68 -3.73
N HIS A 173 14.98 2.86 -5.05
CA HIS A 173 16.23 2.85 -5.84
C HIS A 173 16.86 4.23 -6.01
N ALA A 174 16.05 5.28 -6.17
CA ALA A 174 16.54 6.62 -6.50
C ALA A 174 17.08 7.38 -5.28
N VAL A 175 16.65 7.00 -4.06
CA VAL A 175 16.88 7.76 -2.84
C VAL A 175 17.63 6.91 -1.80
N PRO A 176 18.70 7.44 -1.17
CA PRO A 176 19.40 6.74 -0.09
C PRO A 176 18.50 6.40 1.10
N LEU A 177 18.70 5.21 1.69
CA LEU A 177 17.94 4.69 2.84
C LEU A 177 17.78 5.70 3.99
N LYS A 178 18.79 6.55 4.22
CA LYS A 178 18.82 7.56 5.31
C LYS A 178 17.75 8.64 5.17
N ILE A 179 17.38 9.03 3.95
CA ILE A 179 16.39 10.10 3.70
C ILE A 179 15.05 9.56 3.20
N GLN A 180 14.97 8.28 2.83
CA GLN A 180 13.73 7.62 2.44
C GLN A 180 12.59 7.80 3.44
N PRO A 181 12.77 7.70 4.79
CA PRO A 181 11.68 7.91 5.73
C PRO A 181 11.06 9.31 5.60
N THR A 182 11.89 10.33 5.43
CA THR A 182 11.46 11.71 5.21
C THR A 182 10.68 11.84 3.90
N ILE A 183 11.16 11.22 2.83
CA ILE A 183 10.48 11.27 1.52
C ILE A 183 9.14 10.53 1.55
N PHE A 184 9.09 9.35 2.17
CA PHE A 184 7.83 8.61 2.37
C PHE A 184 6.84 9.38 3.24
N GLY A 185 7.32 10.10 4.26
CA GLY A 185 6.51 11.04 5.04
C GLY A 185 5.88 12.13 4.18
N ILE A 186 6.66 12.71 3.24
CA ILE A 186 6.16 13.68 2.25
C ILE A 186 5.12 13.03 1.32
N CYS A 187 5.38 11.84 0.80
CA CYS A 187 4.41 11.09 -0.01
C CYS A 187 3.07 10.92 0.73
N GLY A 188 3.12 10.49 1.99
CA GLY A 188 1.92 10.28 2.81
C GLY A 188 1.13 11.58 3.03
N ALA A 189 1.81 12.70 3.25
CA ALA A 189 1.15 14.00 3.41
C ALA A 189 0.53 14.52 2.10
N VAL A 190 1.21 14.33 0.96
CA VAL A 190 0.66 14.64 -0.36
C VAL A 190 -0.58 13.80 -0.64
N GLU A 191 -0.55 12.50 -0.31
CA GLU A 191 -1.70 11.59 -0.41
C GLU A 191 -2.88 12.07 0.45
N CYS A 192 -2.65 12.37 1.73
CA CYS A 192 -3.70 12.88 2.62
C CYS A 192 -4.28 14.21 2.12
N SER A 193 -3.43 15.08 1.57
CA SER A 193 -3.88 16.34 0.96
C SER A 193 -4.76 16.07 -0.26
N ALA A 194 -4.38 15.14 -1.14
CA ALA A 194 -5.17 14.75 -2.30
C ALA A 194 -6.56 14.24 -1.91
N LEU A 195 -6.64 13.38 -0.88
CA LEU A 195 -7.89 12.85 -0.36
C LEU A 195 -8.79 13.96 0.24
N ALA A 196 -8.20 15.02 0.81
CA ALA A 196 -8.96 16.17 1.31
C ALA A 196 -9.46 17.08 0.17
N PHE A 197 -8.60 17.40 -0.79
CA PHE A 197 -8.94 18.30 -1.91
C PHE A 197 -9.96 17.68 -2.87
N GLY A 198 -10.01 16.35 -3.01
CA GLY A 198 -10.95 15.67 -3.89
C GLY A 198 -12.40 16.08 -3.66
N PRO A 199 -12.99 15.83 -2.48
CA PRO A 199 -14.36 16.25 -2.16
C PRO A 199 -14.61 17.76 -2.28
N LEU A 200 -13.63 18.60 -1.93
CA LEU A 200 -13.78 20.06 -2.04
C LEU A 200 -13.92 20.50 -3.51
N ILE A 201 -12.99 20.05 -4.36
CA ILE A 201 -12.97 20.44 -5.78
C ILE A 201 -14.16 19.82 -6.50
N SER A 202 -14.37 18.51 -6.35
CA SER A 202 -15.48 17.81 -6.98
C SER A 202 -16.85 18.32 -6.52
N GLY A 203 -17.01 18.67 -5.24
CA GLY A 203 -18.24 19.24 -4.68
C GLY A 203 -18.56 20.63 -5.23
N SER A 204 -17.55 21.48 -5.45
CA SER A 204 -17.74 22.82 -6.04
C SER A 204 -18.12 22.78 -7.53
N ILE A 205 -17.77 21.68 -8.22
CA ILE A 205 -17.96 21.49 -9.67
C ILE A 205 -19.15 20.53 -9.93
N ALA A 206 -19.86 20.10 -8.90
CA ALA A 206 -20.80 18.97 -8.93
C ALA A 206 -22.17 19.26 -9.60
N HIS A 207 -22.33 20.36 -10.33
CA HIS A 207 -23.54 20.60 -11.10
C HIS A 207 -23.62 19.64 -12.31
N ALA A 208 -24.84 19.23 -12.72
CA ALA A 208 -25.10 18.06 -13.57
C ALA A 208 -24.31 17.98 -14.90
N ASP A 209 -23.82 19.11 -15.44
CA ASP A 209 -22.98 19.13 -16.65
C ASP A 209 -21.49 19.36 -16.41
N ASN A 210 -21.08 19.76 -15.20
CA ASN A 210 -19.71 20.17 -14.89
C ASN A 210 -18.84 19.07 -14.28
N TRP A 211 -19.40 17.98 -13.75
CA TRP A 211 -18.62 16.91 -13.10
C TRP A 211 -17.55 16.29 -14.01
N ARG A 212 -17.76 16.30 -15.34
CA ARG A 212 -16.78 15.82 -16.33
C ARG A 212 -15.46 16.59 -16.27
N ILE A 213 -15.50 17.86 -15.88
CA ILE A 213 -14.32 18.73 -15.76
C ILE A 213 -13.33 18.13 -14.76
N ASN A 214 -13.81 17.51 -13.67
CA ASN A 214 -12.94 16.85 -12.69
C ASN A 214 -12.03 15.80 -13.36
N PHE A 215 -12.59 14.96 -14.23
CA PHE A 215 -11.83 13.93 -14.94
C PHE A 215 -10.94 14.52 -16.04
N TRP A 216 -11.35 15.59 -16.72
CA TRP A 216 -10.48 16.31 -17.65
C TRP A 216 -9.28 16.98 -16.96
N THR A 217 -9.45 17.50 -15.75
CA THR A 217 -8.34 18.01 -14.94
C THR A 217 -7.36 16.90 -14.57
N ILE A 218 -7.86 15.71 -14.21
CA ILE A 218 -7.05 14.52 -13.95
C ILE A 218 -6.25 14.11 -15.19
N VAL A 219 -6.86 14.14 -16.37
CA VAL A 219 -6.19 13.88 -17.66
C VAL A 219 -5.05 14.88 -17.90
N GLY A 220 -5.31 16.18 -17.72
CA GLY A 220 -4.28 17.22 -17.88
C GLY A 220 -3.11 17.02 -16.95
N LEU A 221 -3.38 16.71 -15.68
CA LEU A 221 -2.36 16.45 -14.67
C LEU A 221 -1.56 15.18 -14.96
N GLY A 222 -2.24 14.10 -15.35
CA GLY A 222 -1.60 12.83 -15.72
C GLY A 222 -0.69 12.96 -16.93
N CYS A 223 -1.11 13.70 -17.96
CA CYS A 223 -0.27 14.02 -19.13
C CYS A 223 0.96 14.84 -18.74
N ALA A 224 0.80 15.86 -17.89
CA ALA A 224 1.92 16.68 -17.42
C ALA A 224 2.96 15.85 -16.65
N VAL A 225 2.51 14.92 -15.79
CA VAL A 225 3.40 14.00 -15.07
C VAL A 225 4.10 13.04 -16.03
N ALA A 226 3.37 12.44 -16.97
CA ALA A 226 3.95 11.51 -17.94
C ALA A 226 5.04 12.18 -18.80
N LEU A 227 4.79 13.41 -19.26
CA LEU A 227 5.77 14.22 -20.00
C LEU A 227 6.96 14.58 -19.10
N GLY A 228 6.72 15.03 -17.87
CA GLY A 228 7.77 15.35 -16.91
C GLY A 228 8.73 14.19 -16.64
N VAL A 229 8.20 12.98 -16.43
CA VAL A 229 9.01 11.76 -16.25
C VAL A 229 9.74 11.37 -17.53
N SER A 230 9.09 11.51 -18.69
CA SER A 230 9.68 11.18 -19.98
C SER A 230 10.89 12.06 -20.32
N VAL A 231 10.80 13.36 -20.03
CA VAL A 231 11.85 14.36 -20.32
C VAL A 231 12.99 14.32 -19.31
N SER A 232 12.70 14.03 -18.05
CA SER A 232 13.66 14.32 -16.97
C SER A 232 14.56 13.15 -16.60
N VAL A 233 14.27 11.97 -17.13
CA VAL A 233 14.86 10.73 -16.66
C VAL A 233 15.37 9.90 -17.83
N ASP A 234 16.58 10.15 -18.31
CA ASP A 234 17.19 9.25 -19.30
C ASP A 234 17.91 8.04 -18.66
N HIS A 235 18.06 8.02 -17.34
CA HIS A 235 19.01 7.14 -16.64
C HIS A 235 18.43 6.28 -15.50
N LEU A 236 17.11 6.10 -15.38
CA LEU A 236 16.53 5.05 -14.49
C LEU A 236 16.51 3.70 -15.22
N HIS A 237 17.69 3.23 -15.64
CA HIS A 237 17.89 1.87 -16.13
C HIS A 237 18.28 0.99 -14.95
N GLN A 238 17.59 -0.14 -14.76
CA GLN A 238 18.21 -1.27 -14.06
C GLN A 238 19.35 -1.78 -14.95
N ASN A 239 20.50 -2.02 -14.29
CA ASN A 239 21.75 -2.59 -14.77
C ASN A 239 21.71 -3.10 -16.21
N ALA A 240 22.48 -2.41 -17.06
CA ALA A 240 22.98 -2.98 -18.29
C ALA A 240 23.91 -4.13 -17.91
N ASP A 241 23.41 -5.36 -18.01
CA ASP A 241 24.16 -6.52 -18.47
C ASP A 241 23.12 -7.56 -18.93
N ASP A 242 23.14 -7.82 -20.23
CA ASP A 242 22.15 -8.54 -21.03
C ASP A 242 20.75 -7.91 -21.12
N LYS A 243 20.37 -7.47 -22.32
CA LYS A 243 18.96 -7.21 -22.68
C LYS A 243 18.35 -8.55 -23.11
N PRO A 244 17.73 -9.36 -22.22
CA PRO A 244 16.99 -10.53 -22.68
C PRO A 244 15.93 -10.06 -23.68
N SER A 245 15.75 -10.83 -24.76
CA SER A 245 14.72 -10.57 -25.77
C SER A 245 13.35 -10.43 -25.09
N VAL A 246 12.42 -9.67 -25.67
CA VAL A 246 11.05 -9.49 -25.15
C VAL A 246 10.39 -10.85 -24.86
N ALA A 247 10.69 -11.86 -25.68
CA ALA A 247 10.24 -13.25 -25.46
C ALA A 247 10.83 -13.91 -24.21
N GLN A 248 12.11 -13.66 -23.88
CA GLN A 248 12.75 -14.16 -22.66
C GLN A 248 12.23 -13.43 -21.41
N ARG A 249 11.92 -12.14 -21.52
CA ARG A 249 11.27 -11.36 -20.44
C ARG A 249 9.86 -11.83 -20.17
N LEU A 250 9.07 -12.08 -21.23
CA LEU A 250 7.74 -12.68 -21.13
C LEU A 250 7.81 -14.09 -20.54
N LYS A 251 8.83 -14.88 -20.85
CA LYS A 251 9.02 -16.21 -20.23
C LYS A 251 9.41 -16.13 -18.74
N GLY A 252 9.97 -15.01 -18.28
CA GLY A 252 10.32 -14.75 -16.89
C GLY A 252 9.17 -14.23 -16.01
N LEU A 253 7.99 -13.99 -16.60
CA LEU A 253 6.75 -13.77 -15.86
C LEU A 253 6.23 -15.09 -15.31
N ASP A 254 5.82 -15.07 -14.04
CA ASP A 254 5.12 -16.19 -13.42
C ASP A 254 3.67 -16.22 -13.94
N TRP A 255 3.47 -16.80 -15.13
CA TRP A 255 2.15 -16.92 -15.74
C TRP A 255 1.19 -17.77 -14.92
N TYR A 256 1.71 -18.76 -14.18
CA TYR A 256 0.89 -19.62 -13.32
C TYR A 256 0.44 -18.85 -12.09
N GLY A 257 1.36 -18.17 -11.41
CA GLY A 257 1.04 -17.26 -10.30
C GLY A 257 0.04 -16.18 -10.72
N LEU A 258 0.25 -15.54 -11.88
CA LEU A 258 -0.66 -14.52 -12.43
C LEU A 258 -2.05 -15.07 -12.77
N ALA A 259 -2.11 -16.26 -13.40
CA ALA A 259 -3.38 -16.89 -13.78
C ALA A 259 -4.22 -17.33 -12.56
N ILE A 260 -3.61 -17.47 -11.39
CA ILE A 260 -4.29 -17.84 -10.13
C ILE A 260 -4.57 -16.61 -9.28
N GLU A 261 -3.61 -15.69 -9.15
CA GLU A 261 -3.70 -14.51 -8.28
C GLU A 261 -4.84 -13.58 -8.71
N LEU A 262 -4.96 -13.29 -10.01
CA LEU A 262 -6.03 -12.43 -10.52
C LEU A 262 -7.43 -12.96 -10.15
N PRO A 263 -7.83 -14.19 -10.55
CA PRO A 263 -9.14 -14.71 -10.19
C PRO A 263 -9.30 -14.90 -8.68
N MET A 264 -8.23 -15.21 -7.93
CA MET A 264 -8.27 -15.30 -6.47
C MET A 264 -8.70 -13.97 -5.85
N THR A 265 -8.02 -12.89 -6.21
CA THR A 265 -8.29 -11.53 -5.72
C THR A 265 -9.67 -11.05 -6.19
N VAL A 266 -10.07 -11.34 -7.43
CA VAL A 266 -11.42 -11.07 -7.97
C VAL A 266 -12.50 -11.76 -7.14
N CYS A 267 -12.41 -13.08 -6.97
CA CYS A 267 -13.42 -13.86 -6.27
C CYS A 267 -13.56 -13.42 -4.81
N LEU A 268 -12.43 -13.09 -4.16
CA LEU A 268 -12.42 -12.64 -2.77
C LEU A 268 -13.12 -11.29 -2.62
N ILE A 269 -12.73 -10.30 -3.43
CA ILE A 269 -13.29 -8.95 -3.37
C ILE A 269 -14.77 -8.97 -3.75
N LEU A 270 -15.16 -9.66 -4.83
CA LEU A 270 -16.56 -9.77 -5.23
C LEU A 270 -17.42 -10.50 -4.20
N GLY A 271 -16.91 -11.60 -3.66
CA GLY A 271 -17.59 -12.36 -2.61
C GLY A 271 -17.89 -11.49 -1.40
N LEU A 272 -16.90 -10.72 -0.93
CA LEU A 272 -17.04 -9.85 0.24
C LEU A 272 -17.87 -8.59 -0.03
N GLN A 273 -17.83 -8.05 -1.26
CA GLN A 273 -18.60 -6.87 -1.63
C GLN A 273 -20.10 -7.17 -1.69
N TRP A 274 -20.49 -8.31 -2.25
CA TRP A 274 -21.90 -8.69 -2.40
C TRP A 274 -22.49 -9.37 -1.16
N ALA A 275 -21.64 -9.92 -0.29
CA ALA A 275 -22.08 -10.62 0.92
C ALA A 275 -22.76 -9.65 1.91
N GLY A 276 -24.02 -9.94 2.22
CA GLY A 276 -24.82 -9.19 3.19
C GLY A 276 -25.46 -7.90 2.65
N THR A 277 -25.12 -7.49 1.44
CA THR A 277 -25.65 -6.30 0.76
C THR A 277 -26.61 -6.72 -0.36
N THR A 278 -26.07 -7.30 -1.44
CA THR A 278 -26.82 -7.73 -2.62
C THR A 278 -27.36 -9.15 -2.45
N TYR A 279 -26.57 -10.04 -1.85
CA TYR A 279 -26.93 -11.44 -1.61
C TYR A 279 -26.77 -11.81 -0.14
N ALA A 280 -27.67 -12.64 0.37
CA ALA A 280 -27.51 -13.25 1.68
C ALA A 280 -26.24 -14.11 1.72
N TRP A 281 -25.60 -14.19 2.89
CA TRP A 281 -24.41 -15.04 3.11
C TRP A 281 -24.63 -16.51 2.77
N SER A 282 -25.86 -17.01 2.94
CA SER A 282 -26.26 -18.37 2.59
C SER A 282 -26.46 -18.59 1.09
N ASN A 283 -26.39 -17.54 0.26
CA ASN A 283 -26.56 -17.66 -1.17
C ASN A 283 -25.39 -18.46 -1.76
N TRP A 284 -25.72 -19.44 -2.61
CA TRP A 284 -24.74 -20.32 -3.24
C TRP A 284 -23.64 -19.55 -3.99
N ARG A 285 -23.94 -18.36 -4.55
CA ARG A 285 -22.95 -17.52 -5.25
C ARG A 285 -21.85 -17.03 -4.31
N ILE A 286 -22.20 -16.59 -3.10
CA ILE A 286 -21.23 -16.11 -2.11
C ILE A 286 -20.40 -17.28 -1.60
N ILE A 287 -21.06 -18.40 -1.26
CA ILE A 287 -20.37 -19.61 -0.80
C ILE A 287 -19.42 -20.12 -1.88
N LEU A 288 -19.84 -20.13 -3.16
CA LEU A 288 -19.01 -20.53 -4.28
C LEU A 288 -17.79 -19.60 -4.42
N LEU A 289 -18.00 -18.28 -4.43
CA LEU A 289 -16.91 -17.31 -4.57
C LEU A 289 -15.87 -17.46 -3.45
N LEU A 290 -16.31 -17.59 -2.20
CA LEU A 290 -15.41 -17.78 -1.05
C LEU A 290 -14.70 -19.15 -1.06
N THR A 291 -15.40 -20.21 -1.47
CA THR A 291 -14.82 -21.55 -1.59
C THR A 291 -13.78 -21.58 -2.71
N VAL A 292 -14.08 -20.97 -3.87
CA VAL A 292 -13.15 -20.82 -4.99
C VAL A 292 -11.94 -20.01 -4.57
N THR A 293 -12.12 -18.91 -3.84
CA THR A 293 -10.98 -18.16 -3.26
C THR A 293 -10.14 -19.05 -2.36
N GLY A 294 -10.73 -19.83 -1.45
CA GLY A 294 -9.99 -20.73 -0.57
C GLY A 294 -9.15 -21.76 -1.34
N VAL A 295 -9.74 -22.36 -2.39
CA VAL A 295 -9.04 -23.30 -3.28
C VAL A 295 -7.91 -22.59 -4.04
N LEU A 296 -8.16 -21.40 -4.59
CA LEU A 296 -7.16 -20.63 -5.33
C LEU A 296 -6.02 -20.14 -4.44
N VAL A 297 -6.28 -19.79 -3.18
CA VAL A 297 -5.22 -19.46 -2.20
C VAL A 297 -4.30 -20.65 -1.97
N ILE A 298 -4.87 -21.85 -1.77
CA ILE A 298 -4.07 -23.07 -1.59
C ILE A 298 -3.26 -23.35 -2.86
N LEU A 299 -3.89 -23.28 -4.03
CA LEU A 299 -3.23 -23.50 -5.31
C LEU A 299 -2.12 -22.48 -5.57
N PHE A 300 -2.35 -21.21 -5.24
CA PHE A 300 -1.39 -20.13 -5.35
C PHE A 300 -0.16 -20.42 -4.47
N LEU A 301 -0.36 -20.79 -3.21
CA LEU A 301 0.75 -21.15 -2.31
C LEU A 301 1.54 -22.37 -2.81
N VAL A 302 0.88 -23.36 -3.42
CA VAL A 302 1.54 -24.53 -4.01
C VAL A 302 2.36 -24.13 -5.25
N VAL A 303 1.79 -23.32 -6.15
CA VAL A 303 2.49 -22.85 -7.36
C VAL A 303 3.68 -21.98 -7.00
N GLU A 304 3.53 -21.07 -6.04
CA GLU A 304 4.62 -20.24 -5.53
C GLU A 304 5.70 -21.08 -4.82
N HIS A 305 5.32 -22.20 -4.19
CA HIS A 305 6.27 -23.12 -3.59
C HIS A 305 7.10 -23.88 -4.63
N ILE A 306 6.46 -24.29 -5.73
CA ILE A 306 7.10 -25.03 -6.81
C ILE A 306 7.93 -24.09 -7.72
N GLY A 307 7.48 -22.85 -7.93
CA GLY A 307 8.12 -21.89 -8.83
C GLY A 307 9.44 -21.28 -8.33
N GLY A 308 9.73 -21.39 -7.03
CA GLY A 308 11.04 -21.08 -6.44
C GLY A 308 11.47 -19.61 -6.65
N SER A 309 12.54 -19.38 -7.42
CA SER A 309 13.12 -18.05 -7.66
C SER A 309 12.39 -17.22 -8.74
N ASN A 310 11.57 -17.86 -9.57
CA ASN A 310 10.77 -17.18 -10.59
C ASN A 310 9.37 -16.77 -10.11
N SER A 311 9.00 -17.19 -8.91
CA SER A 311 7.72 -16.94 -8.26
C SER A 311 7.45 -15.45 -8.00
N MET A 312 6.17 -15.05 -8.08
CA MET A 312 5.76 -13.66 -7.89
C MET A 312 5.99 -13.19 -6.45
N ILE A 313 5.80 -14.10 -5.49
CA ILE A 313 6.13 -13.94 -4.07
C ILE A 313 7.11 -15.05 -3.72
N SER A 314 8.39 -14.72 -3.58
CA SER A 314 9.34 -15.70 -3.06
C SER A 314 9.00 -16.02 -1.60
N LEU A 315 8.38 -17.18 -1.38
CA LEU A 315 8.02 -17.71 -0.06
C LEU A 315 9.17 -17.70 0.97
N PRO A 316 10.46 -17.83 0.59
CA PRO A 316 11.56 -17.63 1.53
C PRO A 316 11.59 -16.22 2.16
N ILE A 317 11.13 -15.18 1.46
CA ILE A 317 11.02 -13.83 2.01
C ILE A 317 9.97 -13.80 3.13
N LEU A 318 8.86 -14.52 2.96
CA LEU A 318 7.82 -14.64 3.98
C LEU A 318 8.25 -15.42 5.24
N ARG A 319 9.33 -16.20 5.18
CA ARG A 319 9.95 -16.83 6.36
C ARG A 319 10.78 -15.86 7.19
N GLN A 320 11.17 -14.72 6.62
CA GLN A 320 11.91 -13.72 7.38
C GLN A 320 10.97 -13.01 8.35
N ARG A 321 11.29 -13.13 9.64
CA ARG A 321 10.55 -12.54 10.75
C ARG A 321 10.11 -11.10 10.48
N ASN A 322 11.05 -10.25 10.06
CA ASN A 322 10.76 -8.84 9.81
C ASN A 322 9.73 -8.62 8.69
N VAL A 323 9.77 -9.43 7.64
CA VAL A 323 8.81 -9.31 6.54
C VAL A 323 7.41 -9.65 7.01
N THR A 324 7.24 -10.81 7.66
CA THR A 324 5.94 -11.28 8.14
C THR A 324 5.33 -10.27 9.11
N PHE A 325 6.10 -9.82 10.10
CA PHE A 325 5.60 -8.90 11.11
C PHE A 325 5.38 -7.48 10.56
N SER A 326 6.19 -7.01 9.59
CA SER A 326 5.90 -5.76 8.89
C SER A 326 4.62 -5.85 8.05
N CYS A 327 4.36 -6.99 7.39
CA CYS A 327 3.10 -7.23 6.68
C CYS A 327 1.92 -7.21 7.64
N VAL A 328 1.96 -7.96 8.74
CA VAL A 328 0.87 -8.00 9.72
C VAL A 328 0.64 -6.63 10.34
N ALA A 329 1.69 -5.95 10.81
CA ALA A 329 1.58 -4.62 11.40
C ALA A 329 1.05 -3.59 10.38
N GLY A 330 1.60 -3.59 9.16
CA GLY A 330 1.18 -2.70 8.09
C GLY A 330 -0.28 -2.90 7.69
N SER A 331 -0.70 -4.15 7.50
CA SER A 331 -2.08 -4.51 7.16
C SER A 331 -3.07 -4.16 8.25
N CYS A 332 -2.75 -4.43 9.52
CA CYS A 332 -3.62 -4.06 10.63
C CYS A 332 -3.83 -2.53 10.74
N ASN A 333 -2.75 -1.76 10.62
CA ASN A 333 -2.82 -0.30 10.60
C ASN A 333 -3.63 0.22 9.40
N PHE A 334 -3.43 -0.36 8.21
CA PHE A 334 -4.16 0.02 7.01
C PHE A 334 -5.65 -0.34 7.08
N ALA A 335 -5.98 -1.52 7.59
CA ALA A 335 -7.35 -1.95 7.81
C ALA A 335 -8.08 -1.03 8.82
N GLY A 336 -7.46 -0.72 9.96
CA GLY A 336 -8.01 0.22 10.94
C GLY A 336 -8.21 1.62 10.35
N LEU A 337 -7.25 2.11 9.56
CA LEU A 337 -7.35 3.37 8.82
C LEU A 337 -8.60 3.40 7.94
N TRP A 338 -8.87 2.34 7.16
CA TRP A 338 -10.01 2.25 6.26
C TRP A 338 -11.35 2.19 7.00
N VAL A 339 -11.45 1.39 8.07
CA VAL A 339 -12.67 1.28 8.88
C VAL A 339 -13.04 2.64 9.47
N PHE A 340 -12.11 3.32 10.15
CA PHE A 340 -12.40 4.65 10.71
C PHE A 340 -12.70 5.69 9.63
N SER A 341 -12.02 5.64 8.48
CA SER A 341 -12.24 6.61 7.41
C SER A 341 -13.63 6.47 6.77
N ASN A 342 -14.24 5.28 6.80
CA ASN A 342 -15.58 5.05 6.25
C ASN A 342 -16.70 5.34 7.27
N TYR A 343 -16.55 4.93 8.53
CA TYR A 343 -17.62 5.02 9.54
C TYR A 343 -17.63 6.31 10.36
N LEU A 344 -16.51 7.03 10.43
CA LEU A 344 -16.46 8.30 11.16
C LEU A 344 -17.33 9.41 10.51
N PRO A 345 -17.32 9.60 9.18
CA PRO A 345 -18.27 10.51 8.53
C PRO A 345 -19.74 10.12 8.75
N ILE A 346 -20.04 8.80 8.70
CA ILE A 346 -21.39 8.28 8.97
C ILE A 346 -21.86 8.65 10.37
N TYR A 347 -20.98 8.57 11.37
CA TYR A 347 -21.28 9.04 12.73
C TYR A 347 -21.64 10.53 12.76
N PHE A 348 -20.88 11.39 12.06
CA PHE A 348 -21.21 12.83 12.03
C PHE A 348 -22.52 13.14 11.32
N GLN A 349 -22.80 12.45 10.22
CA GLN A 349 -24.01 12.68 9.46
C GLN A 349 -25.25 12.18 10.21
N VAL A 350 -25.23 10.93 10.68
CA VAL A 350 -26.45 10.26 11.16
C VAL A 350 -26.64 10.39 12.67
N VAL A 351 -25.57 10.37 13.45
CA VAL A 351 -25.68 10.47 14.91
C VAL A 351 -25.73 11.93 15.35
N ARG A 352 -24.97 12.82 14.69
CA ARG A 352 -24.94 14.25 15.02
C ARG A 352 -25.82 15.12 14.13
N GLY A 353 -26.41 14.59 13.06
CA GLY A 353 -27.24 15.36 12.13
C GLY A 353 -26.46 16.43 11.36
N ALA A 354 -25.15 16.24 11.15
CA ALA A 354 -24.35 17.17 10.36
C ALA A 354 -24.65 16.99 8.86
N ASP A 355 -24.78 18.07 8.11
CA ASP A 355 -24.84 17.98 6.65
C ASP A 355 -23.52 17.41 6.08
N THR A 356 -23.52 17.05 4.79
CA THR A 356 -22.36 16.45 4.12
C THR A 356 -21.12 17.34 4.21
N LEU A 357 -21.27 18.66 4.11
CA LEU A 357 -20.17 19.61 4.15
C LEU A 357 -19.58 19.72 5.56
N HIS A 358 -20.41 19.89 6.57
CA HIS A 358 -20.03 19.95 7.97
C HIS A 358 -19.44 18.62 8.44
N SER A 359 -19.95 17.49 7.98
CA SER A 359 -19.33 16.17 8.24
C SER A 359 -17.91 16.09 7.69
N ALA A 360 -17.66 16.61 6.48
CA ALA A 360 -16.32 16.68 5.91
C ALA A 360 -15.42 17.64 6.71
N LEU A 361 -15.95 18.79 7.14
CA LEU A 361 -15.24 19.74 8.01
C LEU A 361 -14.88 19.11 9.37
N MET A 362 -15.79 18.34 9.98
CA MET A 362 -15.55 17.61 11.22
C MET A 362 -14.56 16.45 11.05
N TYR A 363 -14.31 16.00 9.81
CA TYR A 363 -13.30 15.00 9.49
C TYR A 363 -11.91 15.63 9.22
N LEU A 364 -11.81 16.93 8.94
CA LEU A 364 -10.51 17.60 8.68
C LEU A 364 -9.46 17.39 9.78
N PRO A 365 -9.76 17.43 11.10
CA PRO A 365 -8.76 17.18 12.14
C PRO A 365 -8.07 15.83 11.96
N THR A 366 -8.82 14.83 11.51
CA THR A 366 -8.32 13.48 11.21
C THR A 366 -7.27 13.52 10.08
N THR A 367 -7.58 14.18 8.97
CA THR A 367 -6.68 14.22 7.81
C THR A 367 -5.45 15.10 8.06
N ILE A 368 -5.63 16.27 8.67
CA ILE A 368 -4.55 17.24 8.93
C ILE A 368 -3.53 16.66 9.91
N SER A 369 -4.01 16.06 11.01
CA SER A 369 -3.10 15.46 12.01
C SER A 369 -2.26 14.33 11.43
N MET A 370 -2.85 13.48 10.59
CA MET A 370 -2.11 12.42 9.88
C MET A 370 -1.05 13.01 8.95
N SER A 371 -1.39 14.03 8.14
CA SER A 371 -0.44 14.68 7.23
C SER A 371 0.76 15.29 7.96
N VAL A 372 0.50 16.08 9.00
CA VAL A 372 1.55 16.77 9.77
C VAL A 372 2.47 15.75 10.44
N VAL A 373 1.90 14.70 11.02
CA VAL A 373 2.67 13.69 11.73
C VAL A 373 3.39 12.74 10.79
N ALA A 374 2.85 12.43 9.61
CA ALA A 374 3.56 11.66 8.59
C ALA A 374 4.85 12.37 8.14
N LEU A 375 4.78 13.71 7.94
CA LEU A 375 5.97 14.53 7.64
C LEU A 375 6.99 14.52 8.79
N ALA A 376 6.50 14.72 10.02
CA ALA A 376 7.35 14.76 11.21
C ALA A 376 7.99 13.40 11.51
N SER A 377 7.23 12.30 11.39
CA SER A 377 7.66 10.93 11.68
C SER A 377 8.79 10.48 10.76
N GLY A 378 8.73 10.84 9.47
CA GLY A 378 9.81 10.58 8.53
C GLY A 378 11.12 11.21 8.98
N SER A 379 11.08 12.50 9.31
CA SER A 379 12.26 13.23 9.82
C SER A 379 12.75 12.70 11.16
N PHE A 380 11.82 12.32 12.06
CA PHE A 380 12.11 11.73 13.37
C PHE A 380 12.84 10.40 13.24
N THR A 381 12.34 9.51 12.37
CA THR A 381 12.93 8.21 12.08
C THR A 381 14.32 8.36 11.47
N SER A 382 14.50 9.29 10.53
CA SER A 382 15.81 9.60 9.92
C SER A 382 16.84 10.10 10.94
N LYS A 383 16.43 10.92 11.91
CA LYS A 383 17.31 11.44 12.98
C LYS A 383 17.74 10.34 13.95
N ILE A 384 16.75 9.58 14.46
CA ILE A 384 17.00 8.48 15.40
C ILE A 384 17.85 7.39 14.73
N GLY A 385 17.59 7.10 13.46
CA GLY A 385 18.25 6.03 12.72
C GLY A 385 17.63 4.65 12.93
N TYR A 386 16.53 4.55 13.69
CA TYR A 386 15.78 3.31 13.92
C TYR A 386 14.29 3.55 13.64
N PHE A 387 13.63 2.60 12.97
CA PHE A 387 12.21 2.68 12.65
C PHE A 387 11.31 2.18 13.79
N ASN A 388 11.81 1.30 14.66
CA ASN A 388 11.05 0.67 15.74
C ASN A 388 10.44 1.67 16.74
N PRO A 389 11.15 2.73 17.19
CA PRO A 389 10.57 3.70 18.12
C PRO A 389 9.34 4.42 17.55
N ALA A 390 9.42 4.85 16.28
CA ALA A 390 8.29 5.50 15.61
C ALA A 390 7.09 4.55 15.46
N LEU A 391 7.36 3.28 15.12
CA LEU A 391 6.33 2.26 14.98
C LEU A 391 5.66 1.92 16.31
N LEU A 392 6.42 1.67 17.38
CA LEU A 392 5.89 1.29 18.68
C LEU A 392 5.12 2.44 19.32
N PHE A 393 5.70 3.64 19.36
CA PHE A 393 5.04 4.81 19.91
C PHE A 393 3.77 5.16 19.11
N GLY A 394 3.88 5.14 17.77
CA GLY A 394 2.73 5.35 16.89
C GLY A 394 1.62 4.32 17.11
N SER A 395 1.98 3.04 17.23
CA SER A 395 1.02 1.97 17.45
C SER A 395 0.31 2.11 18.81
N VAL A 396 1.03 2.46 19.89
CA VAL A 396 0.41 2.73 21.21
C VAL A 396 -0.56 3.90 21.15
N LEU A 397 -0.18 5.00 20.48
CA LEU A 397 -1.10 6.14 20.28
C LEU A 397 -2.32 5.74 19.45
N SER A 398 -2.15 4.91 18.41
CA SER A 398 -3.25 4.45 17.57
C SER A 398 -4.23 3.57 18.36
N VAL A 399 -3.76 2.67 19.21
CA VAL A 399 -4.60 1.86 20.10
C VAL A 399 -5.35 2.75 21.09
N THR A 400 -4.65 3.70 21.70
CA THR A 400 -5.25 4.64 22.66
C THR A 400 -6.33 5.50 21.99
N GLY A 401 -6.04 6.07 20.82
CA GLY A 401 -6.99 6.87 20.05
C GLY A 401 -8.20 6.05 19.58
N ALA A 402 -7.99 4.82 19.11
CA ALA A 402 -9.07 3.93 18.70
C ALA A 402 -9.97 3.55 19.89
N ALA A 403 -9.38 3.28 21.06
CA ALA A 403 -10.12 2.98 22.28
C ALA A 403 -10.97 4.16 22.75
N LEU A 404 -10.42 5.38 22.68
CA LEU A 404 -11.16 6.60 22.98
C LEU A 404 -12.29 6.87 21.98
N MET A 405 -12.07 6.61 20.69
CA MET A 405 -13.11 6.76 19.67
C MET A 405 -14.25 5.74 19.86
N ALA A 406 -13.96 4.54 20.36
CA ALA A 406 -14.98 3.53 20.69
C ALA A 406 -15.89 3.94 21.88
N THR A 407 -15.57 5.02 22.60
CA THR A 407 -16.44 5.59 23.65
C THR A 407 -17.29 6.76 23.16
N PHE A 408 -17.51 6.91 21.86
CA PHE A 408 -18.38 7.97 21.35
C PHE A 408 -19.85 7.73 21.72
N GLU A 409 -20.44 8.78 22.28
CA GLU A 409 -21.86 8.90 22.58
C GLU A 409 -22.48 9.99 21.70
N PRO A 410 -23.81 9.96 21.45
CA PRO A 410 -24.47 10.99 20.62
C PRO A 410 -24.23 12.43 21.10
N ASN A 411 -24.03 12.62 22.40
CA ASN A 411 -23.80 13.92 23.04
C ASN A 411 -22.33 14.25 23.27
N THR A 412 -21.39 13.53 22.63
CA THR A 412 -19.94 13.77 22.78
C THR A 412 -19.59 15.20 22.37
N SER A 413 -18.91 15.92 23.26
CA SER A 413 -18.55 17.31 23.02
C SER A 413 -17.55 17.46 21.86
N GLY A 414 -17.63 18.63 21.19
CA GLY A 414 -16.71 19.09 20.15
C GLY A 414 -15.25 18.74 20.41
N ALA A 415 -14.76 19.19 21.56
CA ALA A 415 -13.37 19.02 21.95
C ALA A 415 -12.95 17.54 22.11
N ARG A 416 -13.83 16.67 22.61
CA ARG A 416 -13.50 15.25 22.84
C ARG A 416 -13.32 14.52 21.53
N TRP A 417 -14.27 14.63 20.59
CA TRP A 417 -14.13 13.92 19.33
C TRP A 417 -12.98 14.46 18.48
N ILE A 418 -12.69 15.77 18.52
CA ILE A 418 -11.52 16.36 17.85
C ILE A 418 -10.23 15.77 18.45
N ALA A 419 -10.11 15.77 19.78
CA ALA A 419 -8.93 15.25 20.45
C ALA A 419 -8.70 13.76 20.15
N TYR A 420 -9.75 12.94 20.20
CA TYR A 420 -9.62 11.49 19.99
C TYR A 420 -9.21 11.16 18.55
N GLN A 421 -9.75 11.88 17.56
CA GLN A 421 -9.31 11.78 16.16
C GLN A 421 -7.83 12.10 15.99
N ILE A 422 -7.38 13.20 16.61
CA ILE A 422 -5.98 13.63 16.53
C ILE A 422 -5.08 12.57 17.15
N PHE A 423 -5.38 12.07 18.35
CA PHE A 423 -4.60 11.00 18.99
C PHE A 423 -4.47 9.76 18.10
N TYR A 424 -5.59 9.29 17.55
CA TYR A 424 -5.60 8.13 16.67
C TYR A 424 -4.73 8.34 15.42
N ARG A 425 -4.91 9.47 14.74
CA ARG A 425 -4.26 9.76 13.46
C ARG A 425 -2.81 10.18 13.58
N VAL A 426 -2.41 10.78 14.70
CA VAL A 426 -1.00 10.95 15.07
C VAL A 426 -0.35 9.56 15.18
N GLY A 427 -1.00 8.64 15.89
CA GLY A 427 -0.50 7.26 16.04
C GLY A 427 -0.31 6.56 14.70
N ILE A 428 -1.35 6.54 13.86
CA ILE A 428 -1.29 5.94 12.52
C ILE A 428 -0.25 6.65 11.64
N GLY A 429 -0.19 7.99 11.65
CA GLY A 429 0.80 8.76 10.87
C GLY A 429 2.24 8.40 11.21
N MET A 430 2.53 8.07 12.48
CA MET A 430 3.84 7.57 12.89
C MET A 430 4.09 6.11 12.50
N ALA A 431 3.08 5.25 12.63
CA ALA A 431 3.18 3.80 12.42
C ALA A 431 3.06 3.36 10.94
N PHE A 432 2.61 4.23 10.04
CA PHE A 432 2.33 3.88 8.65
C PHE A 432 3.58 3.59 7.81
N GLN A 433 4.61 4.43 7.93
CA GLN A 433 5.84 4.33 7.11
C GLN A 433 6.88 3.30 7.61
N PRO A 434 7.07 3.08 8.92
CA PRO A 434 8.08 2.15 9.43
C PRO A 434 8.06 0.74 8.83
N PRO A 435 6.92 0.08 8.54
CA PRO A 435 6.92 -1.23 7.88
C PRO A 435 7.58 -1.21 6.50
N LEU A 436 7.38 -0.17 5.69
CA LEU A 436 8.02 -0.03 4.38
C LEU A 436 9.54 0.15 4.51
N ILE A 437 9.97 0.89 5.53
CA ILE A 437 11.40 1.13 5.81
C ILE A 437 12.07 -0.13 6.36
N ALA A 438 11.37 -0.87 7.23
CA ALA A 438 11.86 -2.12 7.81
C ALA A 438 12.26 -3.13 6.71
N LEU A 439 11.43 -3.32 5.70
CA LEU A 439 11.72 -4.19 4.57
C LEU A 439 12.99 -3.75 3.82
N GLN A 440 13.16 -2.45 3.61
CA GLN A 440 14.31 -1.88 2.91
C GLN A 440 15.64 -1.98 3.70
N THR A 441 15.57 -2.04 5.03
CA THR A 441 16.76 -2.12 5.90
C THR A 441 17.24 -3.55 6.17
N VAL A 442 16.32 -4.51 6.11
CA VAL A 442 16.56 -5.92 6.46
C VAL A 442 16.92 -6.74 5.22
N LEU A 443 16.24 -6.50 4.10
CA LEU A 443 16.38 -7.29 2.89
C LEU A 443 17.56 -6.84 2.02
N GLU A 444 18.06 -7.79 1.23
CA GLU A 444 19.00 -7.49 0.16
C GLU A 444 18.31 -6.69 -0.96
N LYS A 445 19.05 -5.75 -1.58
CA LYS A 445 18.53 -4.83 -2.61
C LYS A 445 17.67 -5.49 -3.70
N PRO A 446 17.99 -6.69 -4.23
CA PRO A 446 17.16 -7.35 -5.25
C PRO A 446 15.77 -7.78 -4.76
N LEU A 447 15.62 -8.07 -3.46
CA LEU A 447 14.38 -8.59 -2.86
C LEU A 447 13.48 -7.48 -2.32
N VAL A 448 14.03 -6.28 -2.10
CA VAL A 448 13.30 -5.12 -1.57
C VAL A 448 12.05 -4.77 -2.38
N PRO A 449 12.08 -4.66 -3.72
CA PRO A 449 10.90 -4.28 -4.51
C PRO A 449 9.76 -5.29 -4.37
N ALA A 450 10.08 -6.59 -4.41
CA ALA A 450 9.10 -7.65 -4.26
C ALA A 450 8.42 -7.60 -2.88
N ALA A 451 9.20 -7.36 -1.81
CA ALA A 451 8.66 -7.24 -0.47
C ALA A 451 7.81 -5.99 -0.27
N LEU A 452 8.19 -4.85 -0.86
CA LEU A 452 7.39 -3.61 -0.82
C LEU A 452 6.03 -3.80 -1.48
N VAL A 453 6.00 -4.44 -2.65
CA VAL A 453 4.76 -4.72 -3.38
C VAL A 453 3.90 -5.74 -2.66
N LEU A 454 4.52 -6.75 -2.03
CA LEU A 454 3.80 -7.68 -1.17
C LEU A 454 3.14 -6.97 0.01
N LEU A 455 3.88 -6.10 0.71
CA LEU A 455 3.35 -5.33 1.83
C LEU A 455 2.17 -4.45 1.41
N THR A 456 2.28 -3.72 0.29
CA THR A 456 1.19 -2.87 -0.19
C THR A 456 -0.02 -3.69 -0.66
N PHE A 457 0.19 -4.85 -1.30
CA PHE A 457 -0.87 -5.77 -1.66
C PHE A 457 -1.65 -6.27 -0.43
N VAL A 458 -0.96 -6.79 0.59
CA VAL A 458 -1.62 -7.30 1.80
C VAL A 458 -2.27 -6.16 2.59
N GLN A 459 -1.71 -4.94 2.57
CA GLN A 459 -2.36 -3.75 3.12
C GLN A 459 -3.70 -3.48 2.44
N MET A 460 -3.70 -3.36 1.11
CA MET A 460 -4.92 -3.11 0.35
C MET A 460 -5.96 -4.21 0.55
N LEU A 461 -5.54 -5.48 0.47
CA LEU A 461 -6.42 -6.62 0.65
C LEU A 461 -7.05 -6.62 2.05
N SER A 462 -6.26 -6.34 3.09
CA SER A 462 -6.77 -6.24 4.46
C SER A 462 -7.77 -5.10 4.65
N GLY A 463 -7.53 -3.95 3.99
CA GLY A 463 -8.46 -2.81 4.01
C GLY A 463 -9.84 -3.19 3.47
N ILE A 464 -9.87 -3.90 2.34
CA ILE A 464 -11.12 -4.38 1.72
C ILE A 464 -11.82 -5.40 2.63
N ILE A 465 -11.08 -6.41 3.11
CA ILE A 465 -11.64 -7.49 3.93
C ILE A 465 -12.29 -6.92 5.20
N PHE A 466 -11.57 -6.09 5.96
CA PHE A 466 -12.08 -5.57 7.22
C PHE A 466 -13.14 -4.49 7.04
N LEU A 467 -13.15 -3.77 5.91
CA LEU A 467 -14.25 -2.89 5.57
C LEU A 467 -15.55 -3.68 5.33
N SER A 468 -15.49 -4.77 4.57
CA SER A 468 -16.65 -5.65 4.34
C SER A 468 -17.13 -6.34 5.63
N ILE A 469 -16.21 -6.78 6.50
CA ILE A 469 -16.58 -7.31 7.82
C ILE A 469 -17.28 -6.22 8.64
N SER A 470 -16.74 -5.01 8.66
CA SER A 470 -17.32 -3.87 9.38
C SER A 470 -18.72 -3.52 8.87
N GLN A 471 -18.94 -3.58 7.56
CA GLN A 471 -20.26 -3.38 6.96
C GLN A 471 -21.28 -4.42 7.37
N ASN A 472 -20.88 -5.69 7.42
CA ASN A 472 -21.76 -6.76 7.85
C ASN A 472 -22.11 -6.64 9.33
N VAL A 473 -21.12 -6.35 10.19
CA VAL A 473 -21.36 -6.11 11.62
C VAL A 473 -22.26 -4.90 11.82
N PHE A 474 -22.01 -3.80 11.12
CA PHE A 474 -22.85 -2.60 11.18
C PHE A 474 -24.30 -2.89 10.83
N LEU A 475 -24.57 -3.55 9.70
CA LEU A 475 -25.93 -3.83 9.24
C LEU A 475 -26.65 -4.81 10.17
N ASP A 476 -25.98 -5.86 10.65
CA ASP A 476 -26.57 -6.83 11.56
C ASP A 476 -26.92 -6.19 12.91
N LYS A 477 -25.99 -5.42 13.49
CA LYS A 477 -26.19 -4.69 14.75
C LYS A 477 -27.26 -3.62 14.62
N LEU A 478 -27.25 -2.85 13.54
CA LEU A 478 -28.28 -1.84 13.26
C LEU A 478 -29.66 -2.49 13.17
N THR A 479 -29.78 -3.57 12.40
CA THR A 479 -31.05 -4.31 12.26
C THR A 479 -31.52 -4.88 13.60
N SER A 480 -30.62 -5.50 14.37
CA SER A 480 -30.93 -6.05 15.69
C SER A 480 -31.38 -4.96 16.67
N ASN A 481 -30.70 -3.83 16.71
CA ASN A 481 -30.99 -2.72 17.61
C ASN A 481 -32.32 -2.02 17.25
N LEU A 482 -32.60 -1.85 15.95
CA LEU A 482 -33.86 -1.26 15.47
C LEU A 482 -35.05 -2.18 15.74
N THR A 483 -34.92 -3.48 15.48
CA THR A 483 -35.99 -4.47 15.73
C THR A 483 -36.34 -4.58 17.22
N LYS A 484 -35.35 -4.40 18.10
CA LYS A 484 -35.56 -4.38 19.56
C LYS A 484 -36.20 -3.08 20.05
N SER A 485 -35.89 -1.95 19.41
CA SER A 485 -36.32 -0.64 19.90
C SER A 485 -37.67 -0.21 19.33
N ILE A 486 -37.96 -0.57 18.08
CA ILE A 486 -39.16 -0.13 17.35
C ILE A 486 -40.10 -1.33 17.15
N PRO A 487 -41.31 -1.30 17.75
CA PRO A 487 -42.31 -2.35 17.55
C PRO A 487 -42.71 -2.47 16.08
N LYS A 488 -42.73 -3.71 15.53
CA LYS A 488 -43.10 -4.02 14.14
C LYS A 488 -42.21 -3.37 13.05
N PHE A 489 -40.96 -3.03 13.37
CA PHE A 489 -40.02 -2.54 12.37
C PHE A 489 -39.69 -3.63 11.34
N ASP A 490 -39.77 -3.30 10.05
CA ASP A 490 -39.37 -4.20 8.98
C ASP A 490 -37.84 -4.19 8.83
N PRO A 491 -37.15 -5.31 9.13
CA PRO A 491 -35.69 -5.39 8.99
C PRO A 491 -35.21 -5.21 7.56
N ALA A 492 -36.07 -5.37 6.54
CA ALA A 492 -35.71 -5.10 5.15
C ALA A 492 -35.42 -3.61 4.90
N ILE A 493 -36.10 -2.70 5.62
CA ILE A 493 -35.91 -1.25 5.47
C ILE A 493 -34.49 -0.85 5.91
N ALA A 494 -34.02 -1.37 7.05
CA ALA A 494 -32.65 -1.11 7.53
C ALA A 494 -31.58 -1.67 6.57
N LYS A 495 -31.82 -2.84 5.98
CA LYS A 495 -30.88 -3.45 5.02
C LYS A 495 -30.87 -2.73 3.67
N GLN A 496 -32.01 -2.20 3.23
CA GLN A 496 -32.15 -1.54 1.93
C GLN A 496 -31.71 -0.06 1.96
N HIS A 497 -31.92 0.65 3.07
CA HIS A 497 -31.65 2.09 3.19
C HIS A 497 -30.37 2.39 3.98
N GLY A 498 -29.81 1.39 4.69
CA GLY A 498 -28.44 1.39 5.18
C GLY A 498 -28.05 2.55 6.10
N ALA A 499 -26.85 3.08 5.88
CA ALA A 499 -26.14 3.97 6.80
C ALA A 499 -26.71 5.39 6.95
N SER A 500 -27.47 5.90 5.98
CA SER A 500 -27.88 7.31 5.93
C SER A 500 -29.32 7.55 5.43
N GLY A 501 -30.10 6.50 5.17
CA GLY A 501 -31.42 6.62 4.52
C GLY A 501 -32.64 6.48 5.43
N LEU A 502 -32.49 6.34 6.76
CA LEU A 502 -33.65 6.14 7.66
C LEU A 502 -34.32 7.46 8.11
N GLU A 503 -33.69 8.62 7.88
CA GLU A 503 -34.29 9.92 8.16
C GLU A 503 -35.51 10.16 7.26
N GLY A 504 -36.68 10.36 7.87
CA GLY A 504 -37.95 10.55 7.16
C GLY A 504 -38.76 9.28 6.88
N LEU A 505 -38.17 8.09 7.02
CA LEU A 505 -38.88 6.80 6.89
C LEU A 505 -39.46 6.28 8.21
N VAL A 506 -38.95 6.79 9.33
CA VAL A 506 -39.37 6.41 10.68
C VAL A 506 -40.12 7.60 11.32
N PRO A 507 -41.27 7.36 11.99
CA PRO A 507 -41.99 8.41 12.70
C PRO A 507 -41.08 9.17 13.68
N ILE A 508 -41.31 10.48 13.82
CA ILE A 508 -40.50 11.40 14.65
C ILE A 508 -40.33 10.87 16.09
N GLU A 509 -41.35 10.19 16.61
CA GLU A 509 -41.36 9.57 17.94
C GLU A 509 -40.20 8.57 18.19
N TYR A 510 -39.73 7.88 17.14
CA TYR A 510 -38.67 6.88 17.24
C TYR A 510 -37.29 7.38 16.81
N GLN A 511 -37.15 8.64 16.35
CA GLN A 511 -35.87 9.17 15.86
C GLN A 511 -34.75 9.08 16.90
N SER A 512 -35.04 9.37 18.17
CA SER A 512 -34.04 9.26 19.25
C SER A 512 -33.57 7.81 19.51
N GLN A 513 -34.40 6.82 19.18
CA GLN A 513 -34.05 5.41 19.29
C GLN A 513 -33.26 4.94 18.07
N VAL A 514 -33.60 5.44 16.88
CA VAL A 514 -32.84 5.23 15.63
C VAL A 514 -31.41 5.75 15.80
N ILE A 515 -31.23 6.99 16.26
CA ILE A 515 -29.91 7.59 16.50
C ILE A 515 -29.07 6.75 17.48
N ARG A 516 -29.68 6.26 18.57
CA ARG A 516 -29.00 5.38 19.54
C ARG A 516 -28.64 4.02 18.94
N ALA A 517 -29.51 3.43 18.13
CA ALA A 517 -29.24 2.19 17.42
C ALA A 517 -28.07 2.33 16.45
N TYR A 518 -28.01 3.43 15.69
CA TYR A 518 -26.89 3.79 14.83
C TYR A 518 -25.60 3.98 15.63
N ASN A 519 -25.63 4.78 16.70
CA ASN A 519 -24.44 5.01 17.52
C ASN A 519 -23.86 3.68 18.04
N SER A 520 -24.70 2.82 18.60
CA SER A 520 -24.26 1.51 19.11
C SER A 520 -23.66 0.64 18.00
N ALA A 521 -24.27 0.60 16.82
CA ALA A 521 -23.75 -0.19 15.70
C ALA A 521 -22.40 0.35 15.19
N ILE A 522 -22.20 1.68 15.18
CA ILE A 522 -20.91 2.28 14.83
C ILE A 522 -19.84 1.97 15.89
N MET A 523 -20.20 1.98 17.18
CA MET A 523 -19.25 1.63 18.24
C MET A 523 -18.79 0.17 18.14
N ASP A 524 -19.71 -0.76 17.82
CA ASP A 524 -19.36 -2.16 17.53
C ASP A 524 -18.33 -2.27 16.39
N VAL A 525 -18.45 -1.43 15.35
CA VAL A 525 -17.46 -1.35 14.26
C VAL A 525 -16.12 -0.77 14.74
N PHE A 526 -16.15 0.25 15.59
CA PHE A 526 -14.92 0.83 16.15
C PHE A 526 -14.16 -0.16 17.04
N TYR A 527 -14.83 -1.10 17.70
CA TYR A 527 -14.15 -2.19 18.40
C TYR A 527 -13.38 -3.13 17.45
N ILE A 528 -13.86 -3.34 16.22
CA ILE A 528 -13.11 -4.10 15.20
C ILE A 528 -11.82 -3.36 14.85
N ALA A 529 -11.93 -2.04 14.60
CA ALA A 529 -10.77 -1.21 14.31
C ALA A 529 -9.77 -1.17 15.48
N LEU A 530 -10.25 -1.12 16.72
CA LEU A 530 -9.43 -1.23 17.94
C LEU A 530 -8.70 -2.58 18.01
N GLY A 531 -9.41 -3.69 17.74
CA GLY A 531 -8.81 -5.02 17.68
C GLY A 531 -7.69 -5.10 16.65
N LEU A 532 -7.91 -4.53 15.46
CA LEU A 532 -6.91 -4.46 14.40
C LEU A 532 -5.64 -3.73 14.83
N VAL A 533 -5.76 -2.49 15.30
CA VAL A 533 -4.57 -1.72 15.70
C VAL A 533 -3.86 -2.33 16.91
N SER A 534 -4.58 -3.06 17.77
CA SER A 534 -3.99 -3.81 18.88
C SER A 534 -3.16 -4.99 18.39
N VAL A 535 -3.66 -5.76 17.41
CA VAL A 535 -2.87 -6.81 16.74
C VAL A 535 -1.67 -6.20 16.01
N GLY A 536 -1.84 -5.03 15.40
CA GLY A 536 -0.75 -4.27 14.76
C GLY A 536 0.37 -3.89 15.75
N LEU A 537 0.01 -3.45 16.96
CA LEU A 537 0.95 -3.18 18.04
C LEU A 537 1.71 -4.44 18.47
N LEU A 538 1.00 -5.56 18.65
CA LEU A 538 1.62 -6.84 19.02
C LEU A 538 2.57 -7.34 17.92
N ALA A 539 2.22 -7.14 16.65
CA ALA A 539 3.07 -7.47 15.52
C ALA A 539 4.29 -6.55 15.38
N ALA A 540 4.25 -5.33 15.94
CA ALA A 540 5.39 -4.42 15.94
C ALA A 540 6.50 -4.81 16.93
N LEU A 541 6.15 -5.47 18.05
CA LEU A 541 7.10 -5.87 19.11
C LEU A 541 8.25 -6.78 18.63
N PRO A 542 8.02 -7.85 17.84
CA PRO A 542 9.07 -8.75 17.39
C PRO A 542 9.94 -8.21 16.24
N LEU A 543 9.74 -6.98 15.76
CA LEU A 543 10.60 -6.44 14.70
C LEU A 543 12.03 -6.21 15.19
N GLU A 544 13.02 -6.64 14.41
CA GLU A 544 14.43 -6.42 14.74
C GLU A 544 14.78 -4.94 14.75
N TRP A 545 15.62 -4.53 15.69
CA TRP A 545 16.13 -3.17 15.77
C TRP A 545 17.35 -3.06 14.85
N ARG A 546 17.11 -2.64 13.60
CA ARG A 546 18.19 -2.39 12.64
C ARG A 546 18.37 -0.91 12.37
N SER A 547 19.63 -0.47 12.37
CA SER A 547 20.00 0.90 12.04
C SER A 547 19.84 1.16 10.55
N ILE A 548 19.24 2.30 10.22
CA ILE A 548 19.10 2.86 8.87
C ILE A 548 20.42 3.54 8.44
N LYS A 549 21.37 3.77 9.36
CA LYS A 549 22.64 4.50 9.14
C LYS A 549 23.83 3.60 8.76
N LYS A 550 23.59 2.39 8.24
CA LYS A 550 24.61 1.35 7.98
C LYS A 550 25.90 1.78 7.24
N ASP A 551 25.89 2.88 6.50
CA ASP A 551 27.05 3.34 5.72
C ASP A 551 28.06 4.20 6.53
N ASP A 552 27.69 4.73 7.69
CA ASP A 552 28.60 5.55 8.51
C ASP A 552 29.53 4.66 9.37
N GLU A 553 29.07 3.48 9.84
CA GLU A 553 29.86 2.56 10.69
C GLU A 553 31.00 1.84 9.95
N LYS A 554 30.95 1.74 8.62
CA LYS A 554 32.04 1.16 7.81
C LYS A 554 33.13 2.17 7.43
N LYS A 555 32.92 3.46 7.70
CA LYS A 555 33.91 4.51 7.43
C LYS A 555 34.70 4.93 8.66
N GLU A 556 34.30 4.48 9.85
CA GLU A 556 34.96 4.76 11.14
C GLU A 556 35.79 3.59 11.68
N ASN A 557 35.85 2.46 10.98
CA ASN A 557 36.80 1.36 11.23
C ASN A 557 37.73 1.21 10.03
#